data_AF-A0A699QFB5-F1
#
_entry.id   AF-A0A699QFB5-F1
#
_cell.length_a   1.000
_cell.length_b   1.000
_cell.length_c   1.000
_cell.angle_alpha   90.00
_cell.angle_beta   90.00
_cell.angle_gamma   90.00
#
_symmetry.space_group_name_H-M   'P 1'
#
loop_
_entity.id
_entity.type
_entity.pdbx_description
1 polymer ?
#
loop_
_entity_poly.entity_id
_entity_poly.type
_entity_poly.pdbx_seq_one_letter_code
_entity_poly.pdbx_strand_id
1 'polypeptide(L)'
;MLINLKTISKAWSKDAKYKTYVDKSEINNKLLDFNKNLDHGGYNDETINERSTLIKDIHDLESLEALEIAQKAKVHWSIEGDENTKHFHDILNNKISQLAIRGIFVDREWITDPYKVKSNFLVHFLNRFAKPNPSRIKIDFCFPNCLSSAQAGEMKHIVSYNETKHVV
;
A
#
# COMPACT_ATOMS: atom_id res chain seq x y z
N MET A 1 18.38 33.49 9.64
CA MET A 1 16.95 33.90 9.47
C MET A 1 15.98 32.71 9.53
N LEU A 2 16.18 31.64 8.74
CA LEU A 2 15.31 30.45 8.70
C LEU A 2 15.21 29.65 10.02
N ILE A 3 16.32 29.50 10.75
CA ILE A 3 16.35 28.77 12.04
C ILE A 3 15.44 29.46 13.07
N ASN A 4 15.42 30.80 13.08
CA ASN A 4 14.62 31.58 14.02
C ASN A 4 13.11 31.43 13.75
N LEU A 5 12.72 31.44 12.47
CA LEU A 5 11.34 31.20 12.04
C LEU A 5 10.82 29.81 12.44
N LYS A 6 11.65 28.78 12.29
CA LYS A 6 11.28 27.41 12.71
C LYS A 6 11.07 27.31 14.22
N THR A 7 11.91 27.96 15.01
CA THR A 7 11.78 27.99 16.48
C THR A 7 10.52 28.72 16.92
N ILE A 8 10.25 29.90 16.33
CA ILE A 8 9.04 30.70 16.62
C ILE A 8 7.78 29.90 16.23
N SER A 9 7.76 29.25 15.07
CA SER A 9 6.63 28.42 14.63
C SER A 9 6.36 27.25 15.56
N LYS A 10 7.41 26.59 16.08
CA LYS A 10 7.28 25.52 17.07
C LYS A 10 6.71 26.02 18.41
N ALA A 11 7.19 27.16 18.89
CA ALA A 11 6.68 27.77 20.11
C ALA A 11 5.20 28.13 19.97
N TRP A 12 4.83 28.80 18.88
CA TRP A 12 3.44 29.16 18.60
C TRP A 12 2.52 27.93 18.50
N SER A 13 2.97 26.85 17.84
CA SER A 13 2.20 25.60 17.77
C SER A 13 2.01 24.96 19.15
N LYS A 14 3.00 25.05 20.03
CA LYS A 14 2.90 24.55 21.42
C LYS A 14 1.88 25.38 22.21
N ASP A 15 1.96 26.70 22.11
CA ASP A 15 1.06 27.61 22.82
C ASP A 15 -0.39 27.47 22.34
N ALA A 16 -0.58 27.33 21.02
CA ALA A 16 -1.89 27.07 20.42
C ALA A 16 -2.51 25.76 20.94
N LYS A 17 -1.73 24.68 21.00
CA LYS A 17 -2.20 23.40 21.56
C LYS A 17 -2.57 23.49 23.03
N TYR A 18 -1.75 24.21 23.81
CA TYR A 18 -2.03 24.43 25.23
C TYR A 18 -3.34 25.21 25.42
N LYS A 19 -3.54 26.26 24.61
CA LYS A 19 -4.79 27.03 24.62
C LYS A 19 -6.00 26.15 24.29
N THR A 20 -5.94 25.38 23.20
CA THR A 20 -7.03 24.46 22.82
C THR A 20 -7.35 23.44 23.91
N TYR A 21 -6.32 22.93 24.61
CA TYR A 21 -6.52 22.04 25.76
C TYR A 21 -7.24 22.73 26.93
N VAL A 22 -6.84 23.96 27.26
CA VAL A 22 -7.49 24.76 28.31
C VAL A 22 -8.95 25.04 27.93
N ASP A 23 -9.21 25.47 26.70
CA ASP A 23 -10.56 25.75 26.19
C ASP A 23 -11.45 24.50 26.27
N LYS A 24 -10.96 23.33 25.82
CA LYS A 24 -11.69 22.04 25.95
C LYS A 24 -11.96 21.68 27.41
N SER A 25 -11.00 21.89 28.31
CA SER A 25 -11.17 21.61 29.74
C SER A 25 -12.26 22.50 30.36
N GLU A 26 -12.26 23.79 30.02
CA GLU A 26 -13.26 24.74 30.51
C GLU A 26 -14.67 24.39 30.02
N ILE A 27 -14.83 24.06 28.73
CA ILE A 27 -16.12 23.65 28.16
C ILE A 27 -16.62 22.35 28.81
N ASN A 28 -15.74 21.37 29.02
CA ASN A 28 -16.10 20.12 29.70
C ASN A 28 -16.53 20.35 31.15
N ASN A 29 -15.84 21.22 31.89
CA ASN A 29 -16.22 21.57 33.25
C ASN A 29 -17.60 22.25 33.28
N LYS A 30 -17.87 23.18 32.37
CA LYS A 30 -19.20 23.80 32.22
C LYS A 30 -20.29 22.74 31.94
N LEU A 31 -20.02 21.80 31.04
CA LEU A 31 -20.95 20.70 30.74
C LEU A 31 -21.17 19.77 31.94
N LEU A 32 -20.14 19.51 32.74
CA LEU A 32 -20.26 18.74 33.99
C LEU A 32 -21.13 19.45 35.02
N ASP A 33 -20.99 20.77 35.16
CA ASP A 33 -21.83 21.55 36.07
C ASP A 33 -23.28 21.63 35.58
N PHE A 34 -23.49 21.75 34.25
CA PHE A 34 -24.82 21.57 33.65
C PHE A 34 -25.42 20.20 33.98
N ASN A 35 -24.63 19.12 33.89
CA ASN A 35 -25.10 17.77 34.23
C ASN A 35 -25.46 17.59 35.71
N LYS A 36 -24.81 18.32 36.63
CA LYS A 36 -25.19 18.31 38.06
C LYS A 36 -26.48 19.11 38.32
N ASN A 37 -26.67 20.21 37.60
CA ASN A 37 -27.85 21.06 37.72
C ASN A 37 -29.10 20.42 37.09
N LEU A 38 -28.92 19.48 36.14
CA LEU A 38 -29.99 18.63 35.57
C LEU A 38 -30.78 17.88 36.65
N ASP A 39 -30.10 17.33 37.66
CA ASP A 39 -30.72 16.52 38.72
C ASP A 39 -31.66 17.32 39.65
N HIS A 40 -31.62 18.65 39.56
CA HIS A 40 -32.38 19.56 40.41
C HIS A 40 -33.59 20.21 39.70
N GLY A 41 -33.88 19.83 38.45
CA GLY A 41 -35.06 20.29 37.70
C GLY A 41 -34.99 21.72 37.14
N GLY A 42 -33.79 22.32 37.09
CA GLY A 42 -33.57 23.71 36.65
C GLY A 42 -33.38 23.88 35.14
N TYR A 43 -34.34 23.48 34.31
CA TYR A 43 -34.27 23.64 32.85
C TYR A 43 -35.18 24.74 32.33
N ASN A 44 -34.62 25.64 31.52
CA ASN A 44 -35.34 26.60 30.67
C ASN A 44 -34.77 26.52 29.24
N ASP A 45 -35.43 27.14 28.26
CA ASP A 45 -34.98 27.08 26.86
C ASP A 45 -33.59 27.72 26.65
N GLU A 46 -33.23 28.68 27.48
CA GLU A 46 -31.92 29.37 27.46
C GLU A 46 -30.79 28.41 27.85
N THR A 47 -30.95 27.63 28.92
CA THR A 47 -29.95 26.65 29.38
C THR A 47 -29.81 25.47 28.42
N ILE A 48 -30.89 25.07 27.73
CA ILE A 48 -30.82 24.07 26.66
C ILE A 48 -29.98 24.61 25.50
N ASN A 49 -30.23 25.85 25.09
CA ASN A 49 -29.50 26.47 23.98
C ASN A 49 -28.01 26.65 24.29
N GLU A 50 -27.67 27.10 25.51
CA GLU A 50 -26.28 27.20 25.98
C GLU A 50 -25.56 25.84 25.99
N ARG A 51 -26.24 24.78 26.44
CA ARG A 51 -25.68 23.43 26.37
C ARG A 51 -25.42 23.01 24.93
N SER A 52 -26.36 23.25 24.03
CA SER A 52 -26.21 22.94 22.60
C SER A 52 -25.04 23.69 21.97
N THR A 53 -24.80 24.95 22.34
CA THR A 53 -23.63 25.70 21.85
C THR A 53 -22.32 25.11 22.38
N LEU A 54 -22.25 24.76 23.67
CA LEU A 54 -21.03 24.16 24.26
C LEU A 54 -20.69 22.79 23.62
N ILE A 55 -21.69 21.98 23.33
CA ILE A 55 -21.50 20.70 22.62
C ILE A 55 -20.97 20.94 21.20
N LYS A 56 -21.55 21.93 20.50
CA LYS A 56 -21.09 22.31 19.16
C LYS A 56 -19.63 22.78 19.20
N ASP A 57 -19.27 23.62 20.16
CA ASP A 57 -17.92 24.16 20.29
C ASP A 57 -16.88 23.04 20.53
N ILE A 58 -17.20 22.03 21.36
CA ILE A 58 -16.34 20.85 21.52
C ILE A 58 -16.16 20.11 20.19
N HIS A 59 -17.26 19.85 19.48
CA HIS A 59 -17.21 19.13 18.22
C HIS A 59 -16.40 19.89 17.16
N ASP A 60 -16.55 21.21 17.08
CA ASP A 60 -15.78 22.06 16.17
C ASP A 60 -14.28 22.02 16.50
N LEU A 61 -13.91 22.03 17.79
CA LEU A 61 -12.51 21.89 18.23
C LEU A 61 -11.94 20.49 17.91
N GLU A 62 -12.71 19.42 18.06
CA GLU A 62 -12.30 18.06 17.67
C GLU A 62 -12.14 17.91 16.17
N SER A 63 -13.06 18.47 15.39
CA SER A 63 -12.98 18.50 13.93
C SER A 63 -11.72 19.23 13.45
N LEU A 64 -11.39 20.37 14.06
CA LEU A 64 -10.17 21.12 13.73
C LEU A 64 -8.89 20.32 14.03
N GLU A 65 -8.85 19.62 15.16
CA GLU A 65 -7.72 18.75 15.54
C GLU A 65 -7.55 17.58 14.56
N ALA A 66 -8.65 16.95 14.16
CA ALA A 66 -8.65 15.89 13.16
C ALA A 66 -8.11 16.38 11.80
N LEU A 67 -8.52 17.58 11.37
CA LEU A 67 -8.02 18.21 10.15
C LEU A 67 -6.51 18.51 10.23
N GLU A 68 -6.01 19.01 11.36
CA GLU A 68 -4.59 19.26 11.56
C GLU A 68 -3.77 17.97 11.46
N ILE A 69 -4.23 16.89 12.08
CA ILE A 69 -3.60 15.57 12.02
C ILE A 69 -3.57 15.06 10.59
N ALA A 70 -4.70 15.12 9.88
CA ALA A 70 -4.80 14.70 8.49
C ALA A 70 -3.86 15.50 7.57
N GLN A 71 -3.75 16.81 7.78
CA GLN A 71 -2.84 17.67 7.03
C GLN A 71 -1.37 17.31 7.29
N LYS A 72 -0.99 17.07 8.55
CA LYS A 72 0.38 16.64 8.89
C LYS A 72 0.72 15.30 8.26
N ALA A 73 -0.20 14.34 8.34
CA ALA A 73 -0.05 13.07 7.65
C ALA A 73 0.14 13.29 6.15
N LYS A 74 -0.72 14.06 5.48
CA LYS A 74 -0.61 14.33 4.03
C LYS A 74 0.73 14.94 3.65
N VAL A 75 1.25 15.89 4.43
CA VAL A 75 2.58 16.49 4.19
C VAL A 75 3.68 15.46 4.38
N HIS A 76 3.61 14.67 5.45
CA HIS A 76 4.57 13.61 5.71
C HIS A 76 4.59 12.56 4.59
N TRP A 77 3.43 12.08 4.17
CA TRP A 77 3.27 11.17 3.04
C TRP A 77 3.77 11.78 1.72
N SER A 78 3.57 13.08 1.49
CA SER A 78 4.11 13.75 0.30
C SER A 78 5.64 13.82 0.30
N ILE A 79 6.27 13.86 1.48
CA ILE A 79 7.72 13.88 1.63
C ILE A 79 8.30 12.46 1.53
N GLU A 80 7.71 11.50 2.25
CA GLU A 80 8.21 10.11 2.33
C GLU A 80 7.82 9.25 1.13
N GLY A 81 6.71 9.57 0.45
CA GLY A 81 6.23 8.82 -0.71
C GLY A 81 7.23 8.78 -1.88
N ASP A 82 8.09 9.79 -1.99
CA ASP A 82 9.20 9.82 -2.95
C ASP A 82 10.33 8.85 -2.56
N GLU A 83 10.61 8.71 -1.26
CA GLU A 83 11.67 7.81 -0.77
C GLU A 83 11.31 6.33 -0.99
N ASN A 84 10.03 5.96 -0.86
CA ASN A 84 9.59 4.58 -1.06
C ASN A 84 9.74 4.14 -2.53
N THR A 85 9.35 4.99 -3.47
CA THR A 85 9.50 4.70 -4.90
C THR A 85 10.97 4.57 -5.29
N LYS A 86 11.84 5.47 -4.79
CA LYS A 86 13.29 5.37 -4.98
C LYS A 86 13.85 4.05 -4.45
N HIS A 87 13.47 3.64 -3.24
CA HIS A 87 13.94 2.40 -2.62
C HIS A 87 13.65 1.16 -3.50
N PHE A 88 12.42 1.02 -3.99
CA PHE A 88 12.07 -0.10 -4.85
C PHE A 88 12.74 -0.04 -6.22
N HIS A 89 12.90 1.16 -6.80
CA HIS A 89 13.66 1.32 -8.03
C HIS A 89 15.13 0.93 -7.86
N ASP A 90 15.77 1.31 -6.76
CA ASP A 90 17.17 0.95 -6.48
C ASP A 90 17.32 -0.58 -6.35
N ILE A 91 16.40 -1.25 -5.64
CA ILE A 91 16.37 -2.72 -5.55
C ILE A 91 16.19 -3.35 -6.93
N LEU A 92 15.24 -2.85 -7.72
CA LEU A 92 14.95 -3.38 -9.06
C LEU A 92 16.15 -3.20 -10.00
N ASN A 93 16.73 -2.00 -10.04
CA ASN A 93 17.87 -1.67 -10.88
C ASN A 93 19.10 -2.51 -10.49
N ASN A 94 19.32 -2.76 -9.20
CA ASN A 94 20.38 -3.65 -8.73
C ASN A 94 20.16 -5.08 -9.23
N LYS A 95 18.95 -5.62 -9.09
CA LYS A 95 18.60 -6.96 -9.61
C LYS A 95 18.77 -7.06 -11.12
N ILE A 96 18.27 -6.06 -11.86
CA ILE A 96 18.41 -6.00 -13.33
C ILE A 96 19.89 -5.97 -13.72
N SER A 97 20.71 -5.16 -13.03
CA SER A 97 22.15 -5.05 -13.28
C SER A 97 22.91 -6.36 -13.00
N GLN A 98 22.56 -7.05 -11.91
CA GLN A 98 23.17 -8.34 -11.56
C GLN A 98 22.80 -9.45 -12.55
N LEU A 99 21.56 -9.43 -13.05
CA LEU A 99 21.06 -10.43 -14.01
C LEU A 99 21.37 -10.07 -15.48
N ALA A 100 21.95 -8.89 -15.72
CA ALA A 100 22.22 -8.43 -17.08
C ALA A 100 23.28 -9.31 -17.75
N ILE A 101 22.88 -9.98 -18.84
CA ILE A 101 23.79 -10.71 -19.71
C ILE A 101 24.54 -9.69 -20.57
N ARG A 102 25.82 -9.45 -20.24
CA ARG A 102 26.67 -8.44 -20.90
C ARG A 102 27.26 -8.89 -22.23
N GLY A 103 27.23 -10.19 -22.50
CA GLY A 103 27.76 -10.78 -23.73
C GLY A 103 27.65 -12.29 -23.69
N ILE A 104 27.87 -12.90 -24.86
CA ILE A 104 27.85 -14.35 -25.05
C ILE A 104 29.07 -14.77 -25.88
N PHE A 105 29.53 -16.01 -25.68
CA PHE A 105 30.63 -16.57 -26.46
C PHE A 105 30.07 -17.53 -27.51
N VAL A 106 30.25 -17.21 -28.79
CA VAL A 106 29.75 -17.98 -29.93
C VAL A 106 30.85 -18.05 -30.99
N ASP A 107 31.08 -19.22 -31.58
CA ASP A 107 32.06 -19.41 -32.68
C ASP A 107 33.47 -18.84 -32.41
N ARG A 108 33.92 -18.96 -31.14
CA ARG A 108 35.22 -18.45 -30.65
C ARG A 108 35.33 -16.92 -30.59
N GLU A 109 34.22 -16.20 -30.72
CA GLU A 109 34.13 -14.76 -30.58
C GLU A 109 33.30 -14.38 -29.34
N TRP A 110 33.75 -13.36 -28.61
CA TRP A 110 32.97 -12.77 -27.51
C TRP A 110 32.09 -11.63 -28.05
N ILE A 111 30.78 -11.87 -28.12
CA ILE A 111 29.80 -10.94 -28.67
C ILE A 111 29.19 -10.13 -27.54
N THR A 112 29.31 -8.80 -27.61
CA THR A 112 28.73 -7.85 -26.65
C THR A 112 27.64 -6.96 -27.25
N ASP A 113 27.52 -6.91 -28.58
CA ASP A 113 26.48 -6.12 -29.25
C ASP A 113 25.08 -6.65 -28.88
N PRO A 114 24.20 -5.84 -28.25
CA PRO A 114 22.91 -6.30 -27.76
C PRO A 114 22.02 -6.93 -28.83
N TYR A 115 22.08 -6.44 -30.08
CA TYR A 115 21.28 -6.98 -31.17
C TYR A 115 21.76 -8.38 -31.56
N LYS A 116 23.07 -8.58 -31.73
CA LYS A 116 23.66 -9.90 -31.98
C LYS A 116 23.42 -10.87 -30.82
N VAL A 117 23.54 -10.42 -29.56
CA VAL A 117 23.26 -11.26 -28.38
C VAL A 117 21.81 -11.77 -28.44
N LYS A 118 20.84 -10.87 -28.62
CA LYS A 118 19.41 -11.23 -28.75
C LYS A 118 19.15 -12.19 -29.90
N SER A 119 19.74 -11.95 -31.06
CA SER A 119 19.57 -12.81 -32.24
C SER A 119 20.08 -14.23 -31.99
N ASN A 120 21.25 -14.38 -31.35
CA ASN A 120 21.80 -15.68 -31.02
C ASN A 120 20.95 -16.43 -29.98
N PHE A 121 20.46 -15.74 -28.94
CA PHE A 121 19.53 -16.33 -27.98
C PHE A 121 18.24 -16.82 -28.65
N LEU A 122 17.68 -16.01 -29.55
CA LEU A 122 16.48 -16.38 -30.30
C LEU A 122 16.72 -17.66 -31.12
N VAL A 123 17.79 -17.70 -31.92
CA VAL A 123 18.14 -18.88 -32.73
C VAL A 123 18.39 -20.11 -31.86
N HIS A 124 19.13 -19.96 -30.75
CA HIS A 124 19.41 -21.04 -29.82
C HIS A 124 18.13 -21.70 -29.29
N PHE A 125 17.20 -20.88 -28.77
CA PHE A 125 15.95 -21.40 -28.22
C PHE A 125 14.97 -21.87 -29.29
N LEU A 126 14.92 -21.23 -30.46
CA LEU A 126 14.17 -21.74 -31.61
C LEU A 126 14.61 -23.15 -31.97
N ASN A 127 15.92 -23.40 -32.07
CA ASN A 127 16.45 -24.72 -32.38
C ASN A 127 16.21 -25.73 -31.25
N ARG A 128 16.36 -25.30 -29.99
CA ARG A 128 16.16 -26.17 -28.82
C ARG A 128 14.70 -26.61 -28.64
N PHE A 129 13.77 -25.72 -28.93
CA PHE A 129 12.32 -25.97 -28.81
C PHE A 129 11.65 -26.31 -30.14
N ALA A 130 12.40 -26.36 -31.25
CA ALA A 130 11.91 -26.90 -32.50
C ALA A 130 11.39 -28.33 -32.26
N LYS A 131 10.34 -28.71 -33.01
CA LYS A 131 9.74 -30.06 -32.89
C LYS A 131 10.86 -31.11 -32.96
N PRO A 132 10.99 -31.99 -31.97
CA PRO A 132 12.00 -33.02 -32.03
C PRO A 132 11.71 -33.94 -33.21
N ASN A 133 12.77 -34.47 -33.81
CA ASN A 133 12.74 -35.56 -34.79
C ASN A 133 11.70 -36.61 -34.33
N PRO A 134 10.83 -37.16 -35.20
CA PRO A 134 9.79 -38.14 -34.81
C PRO A 134 10.33 -39.35 -34.06
N SER A 135 11.64 -39.60 -34.14
CA SER A 135 12.44 -40.49 -33.30
C SER A 135 12.59 -39.97 -31.86
N ARG A 136 11.51 -39.53 -31.20
CA ARG A 136 11.52 -39.42 -29.73
C ARG A 136 11.80 -40.81 -29.17
N ILE A 137 12.66 -40.90 -28.17
CA ILE A 137 12.83 -42.11 -27.36
C ILE A 137 11.43 -42.53 -26.91
N LYS A 138 10.93 -43.65 -27.44
CA LYS A 138 9.71 -44.26 -26.92
C LYS A 138 10.08 -44.80 -25.55
N ILE A 139 9.58 -44.14 -24.52
CA ILE A 139 9.63 -44.69 -23.17
C ILE A 139 8.66 -45.87 -23.20
N ASP A 140 9.21 -47.07 -23.39
CA ASP A 140 8.47 -48.33 -23.36
C ASP A 140 8.23 -48.74 -21.90
N PHE A 141 7.58 -47.85 -21.16
CA PHE A 141 7.25 -48.06 -19.77
C PHE A 141 5.88 -47.46 -19.51
N CYS A 142 4.98 -48.25 -18.95
CA CYS A 142 3.69 -47.76 -18.47
C CYS A 142 3.91 -47.06 -17.14
N PHE A 143 3.70 -45.73 -17.08
CA PHE A 143 3.69 -45.04 -15.81
C PHE A 143 2.55 -45.60 -14.95
N PRO A 144 2.82 -46.09 -13.72
CA PRO A 144 1.82 -46.77 -12.90
C PRO A 144 0.66 -45.84 -12.49
N ASN A 145 0.90 -44.52 -12.51
CA ASN A 145 -0.07 -43.49 -12.15
C ASN A 145 -0.46 -42.64 -13.36
N CYS A 146 -1.00 -43.28 -14.40
CA CYS A 146 -1.62 -42.57 -15.52
C CYS A 146 -3.06 -42.18 -15.18
N LEU A 147 -3.44 -40.95 -15.50
CA LEU A 147 -4.84 -40.53 -15.44
C LEU A 147 -5.64 -41.32 -16.47
N SER A 148 -6.85 -41.74 -16.09
CA SER A 148 -7.83 -42.24 -17.05
C SER A 148 -8.22 -41.13 -18.03
N SER A 149 -8.76 -41.51 -19.19
CA SER A 149 -9.25 -40.54 -20.18
C SER A 149 -10.29 -39.58 -19.59
N ALA A 150 -11.12 -40.07 -18.66
CA ALA A 150 -12.10 -39.28 -17.92
C ALA A 150 -11.42 -38.24 -17.00
N GLN A 151 -10.46 -38.66 -16.18
CA GLN A 151 -9.72 -37.76 -15.28
C GLN A 151 -8.93 -36.69 -16.05
N ALA A 152 -8.32 -37.07 -17.17
CA ALA A 152 -7.64 -36.12 -18.05
C ALA A 152 -8.61 -35.13 -18.72
N GLY A 153 -9.87 -35.55 -18.94
CA GLY A 153 -10.95 -34.69 -19.42
C GLY A 153 -11.38 -33.65 -18.39
N GLU A 154 -11.54 -34.07 -17.13
CA GLU A 154 -11.88 -33.18 -16.01
C GLU A 154 -10.81 -32.08 -15.82
N MET A 155 -9.53 -32.42 -15.88
CA MET A 155 -8.44 -31.43 -15.76
C MET A 155 -8.39 -30.40 -16.91
N LYS A 156 -8.96 -30.74 -18.06
CA LYS A 156 -9.03 -29.84 -19.23
C LYS A 156 -10.32 -29.03 -19.30
N HIS A 157 -11.29 -29.36 -18.47
CA HIS A 157 -12.53 -28.61 -18.40
C HIS A 157 -12.29 -27.25 -17.73
N ILE A 158 -12.97 -26.22 -18.23
CA ILE A 158 -12.87 -24.88 -17.67
C ILE A 158 -13.53 -24.89 -16.29
N VAL A 159 -12.81 -24.41 -15.27
CA VAL A 159 -13.32 -24.33 -13.90
C VAL A 159 -14.58 -23.46 -13.87
N SER A 160 -15.67 -24.02 -13.33
CA SER A 160 -16.96 -23.35 -13.25
C SER A 160 -17.02 -22.39 -12.06
N TYR A 161 -17.80 -21.31 -12.20
CA TYR A 161 -18.04 -20.34 -11.12
C TYR A 161 -18.55 -21.01 -9.83
N ASN A 162 -19.38 -22.05 -9.95
CA ASN A 162 -19.90 -22.79 -8.79
C ASN A 162 -18.82 -23.61 -8.06
N GLU A 163 -17.77 -24.06 -8.75
CA GLU A 163 -16.66 -24.80 -8.14
C GLU A 163 -15.78 -23.90 -7.27
N THR A 164 -15.66 -22.61 -7.63
CA THR A 164 -14.86 -21.63 -6.89
C THR A 164 -15.58 -21.04 -5.66
N LYS A 165 -16.89 -21.24 -5.53
CA LYS A 165 -17.71 -20.55 -4.51
C LYS A 165 -17.63 -21.17 -3.11
N HIS A 166 -17.10 -22.39 -3.00
CA HIS A 166 -17.01 -23.14 -1.73
C HIS A 166 -15.61 -23.11 -1.08
N VAL A 167 -14.69 -22.31 -1.61
CA VAL A 167 -13.29 -22.21 -1.12
C VAL A 167 -13.04 -20.89 -0.34
N VAL A 168 -14.09 -20.12 -0.03
CA VAL A 168 -14.02 -18.92 0.82
C VAL A 168 -14.81 -19.12 2.09
#